data_AF-D9CGY3-F1
#
_entry.id   AF-D9CGY3-F1
#
_cell.length_a   1.000
_cell.length_b   1.000
_cell.length_c   1.000
_cell.angle_alpha   90.00
_cell.angle_beta   90.00
_cell.angle_gamma   90.00
#
_symmetry.space_group_name_H-M   'P 1'
#
loop_
_entity.id
_entity.type
_entity.pdbx_description
1 polymer ?
#
loop_
_entity_poly.entity_id
_entity_poly.type
_entity_poly.pdbx_seq_one_letter_code
_entity_poly.pdbx_strand_id
1 'polypeptide(L)'
;MKSKYKKLKDELIKIAKACAPTPEDILVYMGRARRFASFLKESNIQIKSINSIKLRHIELYFQQRYRTGVRSKILREELDTIKHILTDCGKRNMMKNERLTYAALNIADVRPIVICTYCGNKAQLRKGALMPFSSTPTTENKYYWICSPCNAWVGCHKNSGRPLGTPAKENLRILRAQVRKLFDSYQQKTNISRNEANRWLSRKLNCRIHECHIGYFNESMCNRASEILITEINKFAKNTYPPDSF
;
A
#
# COMPACT_ATOMS: atom_id res chain seq x y z
N MET A 1 -23.31 7.11 -21.85
CA MET A 1 -21.92 7.64 -21.81
C MET A 1 -21.01 6.70 -21.01
N LYS A 2 -19.84 6.28 -21.54
CA LYS A 2 -18.86 5.50 -20.76
C LYS A 2 -18.26 6.38 -19.64
N SER A 3 -18.15 5.86 -18.41
CA SER A 3 -17.48 6.58 -17.32
C SER A 3 -16.02 6.90 -17.67
N LYS A 4 -15.45 8.00 -17.15
CA LYS A 4 -14.04 8.40 -17.40
C LYS A 4 -13.07 7.24 -17.16
N TYR A 5 -13.28 6.49 -16.07
CA TYR A 5 -12.54 5.28 -15.75
C TYR A 5 -12.67 4.20 -16.82
N LYS A 6 -13.89 3.90 -17.29
CA LYS A 6 -14.11 2.86 -18.31
C LYS A 6 -13.35 3.21 -19.60
N LYS A 7 -13.39 4.48 -20.02
CA LYS A 7 -12.64 4.95 -21.19
C LYS A 7 -11.13 4.76 -21.04
N LEU A 8 -10.54 5.25 -19.94
CA LEU A 8 -9.10 5.10 -19.65
C LEU A 8 -8.68 3.63 -19.56
N LYS A 9 -9.45 2.80 -18.87
CA LYS A 9 -9.17 1.38 -18.70
C LYS A 9 -9.18 0.65 -20.04
N ASP A 10 -10.20 0.91 -20.87
CA ASP A 10 -10.33 0.30 -22.19
C ASP A 10 -9.15 0.74 -23.10
N GLU A 11 -8.74 2.01 -23.04
CA GLU A 11 -7.57 2.55 -23.76
C GLU A 11 -6.26 1.88 -23.34
N LEU A 12 -5.98 1.80 -22.02
CA LEU A 12 -4.81 1.13 -21.47
C LEU A 12 -4.74 -0.35 -21.86
N ILE A 13 -5.87 -1.07 -21.80
CA ILE A 13 -5.93 -2.49 -22.15
C ILE A 13 -5.70 -2.69 -23.65
N LYS A 14 -6.28 -1.84 -24.50
CA LYS A 14 -6.08 -1.90 -25.96
C LYS A 14 -4.60 -1.78 -26.31
N ILE A 15 -3.91 -0.80 -25.74
CA ILE A 15 -2.49 -0.56 -26.01
C ILE A 15 -1.64 -1.70 -25.42
N ALA A 16 -1.94 -2.13 -24.20
CA ALA A 16 -1.24 -3.26 -23.57
C ALA A 16 -1.33 -4.56 -24.37
N LYS A 17 -2.46 -4.82 -25.04
CA LYS A 17 -2.61 -5.96 -25.94
C LYS A 17 -1.77 -5.80 -27.22
N ALA A 18 -1.72 -4.59 -27.77
CA ALA A 18 -1.01 -4.31 -29.02
C ALA A 18 0.52 -4.28 -28.86
N CYS A 19 1.03 -3.85 -27.70
CA CYS A 19 2.46 -3.74 -27.44
C CYS A 19 3.08 -4.96 -26.74
N ALA A 20 2.30 -6.00 -26.44
CA ALA A 20 2.84 -7.18 -25.77
C ALA A 20 3.91 -7.84 -26.68
N PRO A 21 5.12 -8.16 -26.16
CA PRO A 21 6.20 -8.72 -26.99
C PRO A 21 5.85 -10.07 -27.62
N THR A 22 5.13 -10.92 -26.89
CA THR A 22 4.69 -12.23 -27.36
C THR A 22 3.21 -12.48 -27.03
N PRO A 23 2.55 -13.45 -27.68
CA PRO A 23 1.18 -13.86 -27.35
C PRO A 23 0.98 -14.25 -25.88
N GLU A 24 1.99 -14.89 -25.27
CA GLU A 24 1.96 -15.32 -23.87
C GLU A 24 1.97 -14.13 -22.90
N ASP A 25 2.62 -13.02 -23.28
CA ASP A 25 2.72 -11.81 -22.47
C ASP A 25 1.42 -10.99 -22.44
N ILE A 26 0.51 -11.19 -23.40
CA ILE A 26 -0.71 -10.38 -23.55
C ILE A 26 -1.52 -10.33 -22.25
N LEU A 27 -1.71 -11.49 -21.61
CA LEU A 27 -2.48 -11.57 -20.36
C LEU A 27 -1.80 -10.81 -19.21
N VAL A 28 -0.47 -10.89 -19.12
CA VAL A 28 0.33 -10.21 -18.10
C VAL A 28 0.26 -8.69 -18.31
N TYR A 29 0.44 -8.23 -19.54
CA TYR A 29 0.36 -6.81 -19.92
C TYR A 29 -1.02 -6.22 -19.63
N MET A 30 -2.08 -6.89 -20.10
CA MET A 30 -3.46 -6.48 -19.82
C MET A 30 -3.79 -6.50 -18.32
N GLY A 31 -3.27 -7.48 -17.58
CA GLY A 31 -3.42 -7.57 -16.13
C GLY A 31 -2.79 -6.38 -15.40
N ARG A 32 -1.54 -6.03 -15.74
CA ARG A 32 -0.81 -4.88 -15.18
C ARG A 32 -1.48 -3.55 -15.54
N ALA A 33 -1.91 -3.39 -16.80
CA ALA A 33 -2.64 -2.21 -17.28
C ALA A 33 -3.98 -2.01 -16.54
N ARG A 34 -4.76 -3.09 -16.39
CA ARG A 34 -6.04 -3.07 -15.66
C ARG A 34 -5.82 -2.70 -14.19
N ARG A 35 -4.78 -3.24 -13.56
CA ARG A 35 -4.45 -2.96 -12.15
C ARG A 35 -4.06 -1.50 -11.95
N PHE A 36 -3.24 -0.93 -12.84
CA PHE A 36 -2.90 0.49 -12.81
C PHE A 36 -4.14 1.39 -13.00
N ALA A 37 -5.02 1.06 -13.94
CA ALA A 37 -6.28 1.79 -14.13
C ALA A 37 -7.18 1.73 -12.87
N SER A 38 -7.32 0.55 -12.24
CA SER A 38 -8.07 0.38 -11.00
C SER A 38 -7.49 1.23 -9.87
N PHE A 39 -6.16 1.27 -9.73
CA PHE A 39 -5.49 2.12 -8.76
C PHE A 39 -5.84 3.60 -8.92
N LEU A 40 -5.80 4.12 -10.16
CA LEU A 40 -6.12 5.52 -10.43
C LEU A 40 -7.56 5.84 -10.00
N LYS A 41 -8.51 4.94 -10.35
CA LYS A 41 -9.90 5.06 -9.92
C LYS A 41 -10.05 5.07 -8.40
N GLU A 42 -9.43 4.10 -7.73
CA GLU A 42 -9.54 3.92 -6.28
C GLU A 42 -8.84 5.02 -5.48
N SER A 43 -7.81 5.63 -6.05
CA SER A 43 -7.13 6.81 -5.50
C SER A 43 -7.85 8.14 -5.82
N ASN A 44 -9.05 8.09 -6.40
CA ASN A 44 -9.82 9.25 -6.88
C ASN A 44 -9.04 10.15 -7.86
N ILE A 45 -8.16 9.55 -8.67
CA ILE A 45 -7.41 10.23 -9.72
C ILE A 45 -8.24 10.17 -11.00
N GLN A 46 -8.98 11.24 -11.28
CA GLN A 46 -9.91 11.31 -12.39
C GLN A 46 -9.23 11.82 -13.68
N ILE A 47 -8.61 10.92 -14.44
CA ILE A 47 -8.09 11.23 -15.77
C ILE A 47 -8.96 10.64 -16.88
N LYS A 48 -9.08 11.37 -18.00
CA LYS A 48 -9.94 11.01 -19.14
C LYS A 48 -9.23 10.18 -20.22
N SER A 49 -7.90 10.27 -20.29
CA SER A 49 -7.07 9.60 -21.28
C SER A 49 -5.67 9.31 -20.72
N ILE A 50 -5.01 8.33 -21.32
CA ILE A 50 -3.62 7.95 -21.08
C ILE A 50 -2.67 9.15 -21.17
N ASN A 51 -2.96 10.12 -22.06
CA ASN A 51 -2.18 11.35 -22.25
C ASN A 51 -2.14 12.24 -21.00
N SER A 52 -3.11 12.12 -20.09
CA SER A 52 -3.13 12.87 -18.84
C SER A 52 -2.39 12.18 -17.68
N ILE A 53 -1.80 10.99 -17.88
CA ILE A 53 -0.98 10.33 -16.87
C ILE A 53 0.27 11.16 -16.58
N LYS A 54 0.50 11.50 -15.31
CA LYS A 54 1.68 12.22 -14.84
C LYS A 54 2.64 11.26 -14.11
N LEU A 55 3.92 11.64 -14.00
CA LEU A 55 4.93 10.94 -13.20
C LEU A 55 4.42 10.57 -11.81
N ARG A 56 3.82 11.53 -11.10
CA ARG A 56 3.26 11.35 -9.75
C ARG A 56 2.25 10.20 -9.66
N HIS A 57 1.47 9.94 -10.71
CA HIS A 57 0.51 8.83 -10.68
C HIS A 57 1.19 7.47 -10.66
N ILE A 58 2.32 7.33 -11.36
CA ILE A 58 3.13 6.11 -11.39
C ILE A 58 3.84 5.94 -10.06
N GLU A 59 4.43 7.01 -9.52
CA GLU A 59 5.08 6.98 -8.19
C GLU A 59 4.11 6.55 -7.09
N LEU A 60 2.90 7.15 -7.04
CA LEU A 60 1.90 6.78 -6.05
C LEU A 60 1.44 5.32 -6.21
N TYR A 61 1.36 4.82 -7.45
CA TYR A 61 1.04 3.42 -7.72
C TYR A 61 2.11 2.49 -7.17
N PHE A 62 3.37 2.73 -7.50
CA PHE A 62 4.48 1.91 -7.02
C PHE A 62 4.67 2.03 -5.51
N GLN A 63 4.44 3.21 -4.92
CA GLN A 63 4.45 3.40 -3.48
C GLN A 63 3.35 2.58 -2.80
N GLN A 64 2.12 2.57 -3.34
CA GLN A 64 1.04 1.74 -2.82
C GLN A 64 1.40 0.25 -2.91
N ARG A 65 1.88 -0.21 -4.07
CA ARG A 65 2.25 -1.62 -4.29
C ARG A 65 3.42 -2.07 -3.43
N TYR A 66 4.38 -1.18 -3.19
CA TYR A 66 5.48 -1.38 -2.25
C TYR A 66 4.95 -1.55 -0.82
N ARG A 67 4.06 -0.65 -0.38
CA ARG A 67 3.46 -0.68 0.97
C ARG A 67 2.60 -1.92 1.21
N THR A 68 1.97 -2.49 0.17
CA THR A 68 1.21 -3.73 0.28
C THR A 68 2.07 -5.00 0.25
N GLY A 69 3.40 -4.87 0.22
CA GLY A 69 4.32 -6.00 0.37
C GLY A 69 4.60 -6.79 -0.92
N VAL A 70 4.27 -6.24 -2.08
CA VAL A 70 4.56 -6.88 -3.38
C VAL A 70 6.07 -6.99 -3.56
N ARG A 71 6.59 -8.18 -3.89
CA ARG A 71 8.04 -8.45 -4.02
C ARG A 71 8.73 -7.54 -5.04
N SER A 72 10.00 -7.17 -4.79
CA SER A 72 10.80 -6.27 -5.65
C SER A 72 10.84 -6.73 -7.10
N LYS A 73 11.11 -8.02 -7.35
CA LYS A 73 11.13 -8.61 -8.69
C LYS A 73 9.85 -8.33 -9.48
N ILE A 74 8.69 -8.58 -8.86
CA ILE A 74 7.38 -8.35 -9.47
C ILE A 74 7.15 -6.86 -9.76
N LEU A 75 7.60 -5.97 -8.86
CA LEU A 75 7.49 -4.52 -9.09
C LEU A 75 8.39 -4.05 -10.23
N ARG A 76 9.60 -4.59 -10.38
CA ARG A 76 10.51 -4.23 -11.47
C ARG A 76 9.92 -4.62 -12.82
N GLU A 77 9.53 -5.89 -12.97
CA GLU A 77 8.87 -6.37 -14.19
C GLU A 77 7.61 -5.56 -14.51
N GLU A 78 6.84 -5.19 -13.49
CA GLU A 78 5.65 -4.37 -13.67
C GLU A 78 5.95 -2.93 -14.06
N LEU A 79 7.05 -2.34 -13.56
CA LEU A 79 7.52 -1.03 -14.01
C LEU A 79 7.90 -1.09 -15.48
N ASP A 80 8.63 -2.13 -15.89
CA ASP A 80 9.04 -2.30 -17.29
C ASP A 80 7.84 -2.42 -18.21
N THR A 81 6.84 -3.21 -17.85
CA THR A 81 5.59 -3.30 -18.62
C THR A 81 4.85 -1.97 -18.68
N ILE A 82 4.72 -1.24 -17.55
CA ILE A 82 4.04 0.07 -17.56
C ILE A 82 4.83 1.07 -18.40
N LYS A 83 6.16 1.05 -18.34
CA LYS A 83 7.03 1.87 -19.18
C LYS A 83 6.87 1.54 -20.66
N HIS A 84 6.82 0.26 -21.00
CA HIS A 84 6.62 -0.19 -22.38
C HIS A 84 5.26 0.32 -22.92
N ILE A 85 4.17 0.05 -22.20
CA ILE A 85 2.82 0.51 -22.56
C ILE A 85 2.80 2.03 -22.79
N LEU A 86 3.35 2.81 -21.86
CA LEU A 86 3.31 4.28 -21.95
C LEU A 86 4.26 4.85 -23.01
N THR A 87 5.36 4.16 -23.33
CA THR A 87 6.28 4.51 -24.41
C THR A 87 5.56 4.42 -25.77
N ASP A 88 4.76 3.38 -25.97
CA ASP A 88 3.95 3.18 -27.18
C ASP A 88 2.78 4.15 -27.29
N CYS A 89 2.41 4.82 -26.19
CA CYS A 89 1.45 5.93 -26.19
C CYS A 89 2.07 7.28 -26.53
N GLY A 90 3.35 7.33 -26.94
CA GLY A 90 4.06 8.57 -27.19
C GLY A 90 4.65 9.25 -25.93
N LYS A 91 4.61 8.62 -24.75
CA LYS A 91 5.19 9.19 -23.51
C LYS A 91 6.66 8.83 -23.28
N ARG A 92 7.42 8.61 -24.35
CA ARG A 92 8.81 8.11 -24.30
C ARG A 92 9.70 8.93 -23.35
N ASN A 93 9.66 10.26 -23.45
CA ASN A 93 10.49 11.15 -22.63
C ASN A 93 10.16 11.05 -21.13
N MET A 94 8.87 10.88 -20.79
CA MET A 94 8.46 10.71 -19.39
C MET A 94 9.03 9.42 -18.79
N MET A 95 9.18 8.36 -19.58
CA MET A 95 9.68 7.05 -19.12
C MET A 95 11.18 7.01 -18.86
N LYS A 96 11.92 7.98 -19.42
CA LYS A 96 13.37 8.17 -19.21
C LYS A 96 13.70 9.01 -17.98
N ASN A 97 12.69 9.56 -17.28
CA ASN A 97 12.91 10.41 -16.12
C ASN A 97 13.58 9.63 -14.96
N GLU A 98 14.56 10.24 -14.29
CA GLU A 98 15.33 9.67 -13.18
C GLU A 98 14.48 9.20 -12.00
N ARG A 99 13.29 9.80 -11.81
CA ARG A 99 12.33 9.43 -10.77
C ARG A 99 11.60 8.12 -11.04
N LEU A 100 11.67 7.60 -12.27
CA LEU A 100 11.13 6.30 -12.66
C LEU A 100 12.22 5.23 -12.77
N THR A 101 13.23 5.29 -11.92
CA THR A 101 14.23 4.23 -11.78
C THR A 101 13.84 3.26 -10.66
N TYR A 102 14.39 2.05 -10.68
CA TYR A 102 14.18 1.10 -9.59
C TYR A 102 14.63 1.65 -8.23
N ALA A 103 15.72 2.43 -8.21
CA ALA A 103 16.23 3.05 -7.00
C ALA A 103 15.28 4.14 -6.50
N ALA A 104 14.87 5.08 -7.36
CA ALA A 104 13.97 6.17 -6.99
C ALA A 104 12.60 5.68 -6.49
N LEU A 105 12.11 4.56 -7.04
CA LEU A 105 10.86 3.93 -6.61
C LEU A 105 11.03 2.93 -5.45
N ASN A 106 12.25 2.76 -4.95
CA ASN A 106 12.59 1.85 -3.85
C ASN A 106 12.28 0.36 -4.14
N ILE A 107 12.52 -0.07 -5.39
CA ILE A 107 12.26 -1.43 -5.90
C ILE A 107 13.50 -2.15 -6.46
N ALA A 108 14.69 -1.58 -6.27
CA ALA A 108 15.97 -2.11 -6.78
C ALA A 108 16.52 -3.36 -6.06
N ASP A 109 15.79 -3.97 -5.13
CA ASP A 109 16.29 -5.01 -4.20
C ASP A 109 17.41 -4.58 -3.24
N VAL A 110 17.71 -3.29 -3.20
CA VAL A 110 18.53 -2.71 -2.14
C VAL A 110 17.64 -2.55 -0.90
N ARG A 111 18.22 -2.80 0.28
CA ARG A 111 17.53 -2.53 1.54
C ARG A 111 17.14 -1.04 1.58
N PRO A 112 15.88 -0.72 1.90
CA PRO A 112 15.42 0.66 1.88
C PRO A 112 16.13 1.49 2.96
N ILE A 113 16.33 2.77 2.68
CA ILE A 113 16.67 3.73 3.73
C ILE A 113 15.40 4.04 4.50
N VAL A 114 15.37 3.73 5.79
CA VAL A 114 14.24 4.00 6.67
C VAL A 114 14.56 5.20 7.56
N ILE A 115 13.74 6.24 7.47
CA ILE A 115 13.91 7.48 8.23
C ILE A 115 12.97 7.47 9.44
N CYS A 116 13.49 7.85 10.60
CA CYS A 116 12.68 8.02 11.80
C CYS A 116 11.83 9.28 11.69
N THR A 117 10.52 9.16 11.88
CA THR A 117 9.58 10.29 11.77
C THR A 117 9.64 11.27 12.95
N TYR A 118 10.39 10.95 14.00
CA TYR A 118 10.52 11.80 15.18
C TYR A 118 11.77 12.70 15.11
N CYS A 119 12.92 12.15 14.72
CA CYS A 119 14.19 12.89 14.72
C CYS A 119 14.83 13.06 13.33
N GLY A 120 14.27 12.48 12.27
CA GLY A 120 14.84 12.55 10.91
C GLY A 120 16.07 11.67 10.66
N ASN A 121 16.61 11.00 11.69
CA ASN A 121 17.78 10.12 11.54
C ASN A 121 17.44 8.82 10.80
N LYS A 122 18.46 8.24 10.16
CA LYS A 122 18.37 6.91 9.55
C LYS A 122 18.23 5.83 10.64
N ALA A 123 17.19 5.02 10.54
CA ALA A 123 17.03 3.83 11.36
C ALA A 123 17.98 2.72 10.88
N GLN A 124 18.42 1.88 11.80
CA GLN A 124 19.35 0.77 11.54
C GLN A 124 18.60 -0.56 11.52
N LEU A 125 18.87 -1.41 10.54
CA LEU A 125 18.32 -2.76 10.48
C LEU A 125 19.09 -3.68 11.45
N ARG A 126 18.40 -4.21 12.46
CA ARG A 126 18.97 -5.08 13.50
C ARG A 126 18.04 -6.26 13.78
N LYS A 127 18.56 -7.35 14.35
CA LYS A 127 17.72 -8.43 14.90
C LYS A 127 17.02 -7.93 16.17
N GLY A 128 15.80 -8.40 16.43
CA GLY A 128 15.03 -8.01 17.61
C GLY A 128 15.70 -8.39 18.93
N ALA A 129 16.53 -9.44 18.94
CA ALA A 129 17.37 -9.80 20.08
C ALA A 129 18.30 -8.66 20.57
N LEU A 130 18.66 -7.74 19.67
CA LEU A 130 19.57 -6.63 19.93
C LEU A 130 18.82 -5.32 20.22
N MET A 131 17.51 -5.38 20.47
CA MET A 131 16.68 -4.20 20.70
C MET A 131 16.68 -3.81 22.18
N PRO A 132 17.20 -2.64 22.55
CA PRO A 132 17.50 -2.31 23.95
C PRO A 132 16.26 -2.06 24.85
N PHE A 133 15.06 -1.99 24.27
CA PHE A 133 13.84 -1.58 24.97
C PHE A 133 12.64 -2.51 24.73
N SER A 134 12.80 -3.62 24.01
CA SER A 134 11.72 -4.58 23.76
C SER A 134 12.30 -5.88 23.21
N SER A 135 12.56 -6.86 24.07
CA SER A 135 12.96 -8.21 23.69
C SER A 135 11.93 -9.20 24.19
N THR A 136 10.98 -9.57 23.33
CA THR A 136 10.11 -10.74 23.55
C THR A 136 10.58 -11.89 22.65
N PRO A 137 10.31 -13.17 23.01
CA PRO A 137 10.68 -14.32 22.17
C PRO A 137 10.13 -14.22 20.74
N THR A 138 8.97 -13.58 20.58
CA THR A 138 8.32 -13.35 19.27
C THR A 138 9.03 -12.33 18.39
N THR A 139 9.82 -11.43 18.98
CA THR A 139 10.62 -10.40 18.30
C THR A 139 12.06 -10.82 18.07
N GLU A 140 12.60 -11.73 18.88
CA GLU A 140 14.03 -12.06 18.92
C GLU A 140 14.63 -12.46 17.54
N ASN A 141 13.92 -13.33 16.82
CA ASN A 141 14.37 -13.91 15.54
C ASN A 141 13.97 -13.11 14.30
N LYS A 142 13.42 -11.91 14.45
CA LYS A 142 12.99 -11.05 13.33
C LYS A 142 13.88 -9.82 13.20
N TYR A 143 13.91 -9.23 12.01
CA TYR A 143 14.61 -7.99 11.75
C TYR A 143 13.68 -6.79 11.90
N TYR A 144 14.22 -5.71 12.46
CA TYR A 144 13.55 -4.45 12.72
C TYR A 144 14.43 -3.28 12.30
N TRP A 145 13.80 -2.23 11.80
CA TRP A 145 14.43 -0.92 11.67
C TRP A 145 14.29 -0.18 12.97
N ILE A 146 15.41 0.11 13.62
CA ILE A 146 15.49 0.68 14.97
C ILE A 146 16.12 2.06 14.92
N CYS A 147 15.48 3.02 15.60
CA CYS A 147 16.02 4.33 15.90
C CYS A 147 16.23 4.43 17.42
N SER A 148 17.45 4.12 17.88
CA SER A 148 17.80 4.11 19.30
C SER A 148 17.54 5.45 20.02
N PRO A 149 17.87 6.64 19.45
CA PRO A 149 17.64 7.91 20.14
C PRO A 149 16.17 8.19 20.47
N CYS A 150 15.23 7.58 19.74
CA CYS A 150 13.80 7.82 19.89
C CYS A 150 13.06 6.65 20.55
N ASN A 151 13.76 5.55 20.86
CA ASN A 151 13.15 4.27 21.21
C ASN A 151 12.01 3.86 20.25
N ALA A 152 12.22 4.13 18.97
CA ALA A 152 11.23 3.92 17.91
C ALA A 152 11.68 2.83 16.95
N TRP A 153 10.75 1.98 16.52
CA TRP A 153 11.08 0.90 15.59
C TRP A 153 9.91 0.44 14.75
N VAL A 154 10.23 -0.28 13.67
CA VAL A 154 9.24 -0.95 12.82
C VAL A 154 9.78 -2.29 12.31
N GLY A 155 8.93 -3.31 12.32
CA GLY A 155 9.27 -4.61 11.72
C GLY A 155 9.42 -4.50 10.20
N CYS A 156 10.06 -5.49 9.58
CA CYS A 156 10.20 -5.55 8.13
C CYS A 156 9.81 -6.91 7.54
N HIS A 157 9.48 -6.92 6.25
CA HIS A 157 9.31 -8.14 5.48
C HIS A 157 10.63 -8.94 5.45
N LYS A 158 10.53 -10.27 5.63
CA LYS A 158 11.66 -11.19 5.55
C LYS A 158 12.43 -10.98 4.24
N ASN A 159 13.76 -11.10 4.31
CA ASN A 159 14.72 -11.04 3.20
C ASN A 159 14.87 -9.67 2.51
N SER A 160 13.77 -8.93 2.28
CA SER A 160 13.81 -7.63 1.60
C SER A 160 14.17 -6.46 2.52
N GLY A 161 13.99 -6.61 3.84
CA GLY A 161 14.16 -5.49 4.77
C GLY A 161 13.14 -4.37 4.55
N ARG A 162 12.04 -4.59 3.82
CA ARG A 162 11.02 -3.56 3.59
C ARG A 162 10.21 -3.29 4.86
N PRO A 163 10.17 -2.05 5.37
CA PRO A 163 9.48 -1.77 6.63
C PRO A 163 7.96 -1.94 6.46
N LEU A 164 7.32 -2.49 7.49
CA LEU A 164 5.86 -2.66 7.55
C LEU A 164 5.10 -1.34 7.79
N GLY A 165 5.82 -0.22 7.86
CA GLY A 165 5.32 1.06 8.32
C GLY A 165 6.43 2.07 8.58
N THR A 166 6.14 3.11 9.35
CA THR A 166 7.18 4.01 9.88
C THR A 166 7.67 3.52 11.25
N PRO A 167 8.95 3.78 11.62
CA PRO A 167 9.40 3.61 13.00
C PRO A 167 8.44 4.32 13.96
N ALA A 168 8.03 3.61 15.01
CA ALA A 168 7.05 4.10 15.97
C ALA A 168 7.52 3.86 17.40
N LYS A 169 7.27 4.85 18.27
CA LYS A 169 7.36 4.68 19.73
C LYS A 169 6.32 3.67 20.22
N GLU A 170 6.47 3.21 21.45
CA GLU A 170 5.63 2.18 22.06
C GLU A 170 4.13 2.46 21.95
N ASN A 171 3.67 3.64 22.38
CA ASN A 171 2.25 4.00 22.33
C ASN A 171 1.66 3.86 20.92
N LEU A 172 2.34 4.41 19.91
CA LEU A 172 1.87 4.31 18.53
C LEU A 172 1.90 2.86 17.99
N ARG A 173 2.85 2.02 18.43
CA ARG A 173 2.87 0.59 18.08
C ARG A 173 1.66 -0.13 18.66
N ILE A 174 1.29 0.16 19.91
CA ILE A 174 0.10 -0.41 20.57
C ILE A 174 -1.17 0.02 19.83
N LEU A 175 -1.33 1.32 19.54
CA LEU A 175 -2.48 1.84 18.80
C LEU A 175 -2.61 1.20 17.40
N ARG A 176 -1.51 1.10 16.64
CA ARG A 176 -1.52 0.44 15.32
C ARG A 176 -1.87 -1.05 15.43
N ALA A 177 -1.42 -1.74 16.47
CA ALA A 177 -1.76 -3.14 16.70
C ALA A 177 -3.24 -3.33 17.06
N GLN A 178 -3.81 -2.44 17.88
CA GLN A 178 -5.23 -2.43 18.21
C GLN A 178 -6.09 -2.18 16.96
N VAL A 179 -5.79 -1.13 16.19
CA VAL A 179 -6.49 -0.84 14.92
C VAL A 179 -6.40 -2.02 13.96
N ARG A 180 -5.24 -2.68 13.88
CA ARG A 180 -5.07 -3.89 13.04
C ARG A 180 -6.02 -5.00 13.45
N LYS A 181 -6.11 -5.31 14.76
CA LYS A 181 -7.02 -6.35 15.28
C LYS A 181 -8.48 -6.02 14.96
N LEU A 182 -8.90 -4.78 15.19
CA LEU A 182 -10.25 -4.31 14.86
C LEU A 182 -10.53 -4.41 13.35
N PHE A 183 -9.57 -3.98 12.53
CA PHE A 183 -9.68 -4.06 11.07
C PHE A 183 -9.82 -5.50 10.57
N ASP A 184 -9.01 -6.41 11.08
CA ASP A 184 -9.05 -7.82 10.70
C ASP A 184 -10.38 -8.47 11.16
N SER A 185 -10.90 -8.10 12.34
CA SER A 185 -12.23 -8.52 12.82
C SER A 185 -13.37 -8.01 11.94
N TYR A 186 -13.35 -6.73 11.57
CA TYR A 186 -14.33 -6.15 10.64
C TYR A 186 -14.28 -6.84 9.28
N GLN A 187 -13.08 -7.07 8.74
CA GLN A 187 -12.89 -7.77 7.46
C GLN A 187 -13.50 -9.17 7.52
N GLN A 188 -13.27 -9.92 8.60
CA GLN A 188 -13.82 -11.27 8.78
C GLN A 188 -15.34 -11.25 8.88
N LYS A 189 -15.91 -10.37 9.72
CA LYS A 189 -17.37 -10.27 9.93
C LYS A 189 -18.13 -9.84 8.68
N THR A 190 -17.51 -9.06 7.80
CA THR A 190 -18.11 -8.60 6.55
C THR A 190 -17.84 -9.50 5.35
N ASN A 191 -16.97 -10.51 5.51
CA ASN A 191 -16.56 -11.43 4.45
C ASN A 191 -16.09 -10.73 3.16
N ILE A 192 -15.35 -9.62 3.31
CA ILE A 192 -14.79 -8.86 2.19
C ILE A 192 -13.29 -9.08 2.06
N SER A 193 -12.75 -8.85 0.86
CA SER A 193 -11.31 -8.90 0.65
C SER A 193 -10.59 -7.78 1.42
N ARG A 194 -9.31 -7.97 1.73
CA ARG A 194 -8.49 -6.95 2.41
C ARG A 194 -8.46 -5.62 1.66
N ASN A 195 -8.49 -5.66 0.32
CA ASN A 195 -8.55 -4.45 -0.49
C ASN A 195 -9.89 -3.72 -0.35
N GLU A 196 -11.00 -4.45 -0.26
CA GLU A 196 -12.32 -3.86 -0.02
C GLU A 196 -12.42 -3.26 1.38
N ALA A 197 -11.90 -3.95 2.39
CA ALA A 197 -11.81 -3.41 3.75
C ALA A 197 -10.96 -2.11 3.80
N ASN A 198 -9.83 -2.08 3.09
CA ASN A 198 -9.02 -0.86 2.99
C ASN A 198 -9.77 0.28 2.28
N ARG A 199 -10.50 0.01 1.19
CA ARG A 199 -11.35 1.00 0.50
C ARG A 199 -12.46 1.54 1.40
N TRP A 200 -13.07 0.66 2.18
CA TRP A 200 -14.12 1.05 3.11
C TRP A 200 -13.56 1.96 4.20
N LEU A 201 -12.45 1.57 4.83
CA LEU A 201 -11.83 2.35 5.89
C LEU A 201 -11.32 3.69 5.37
N SER A 202 -10.73 3.72 4.17
CA SER A 202 -10.23 4.97 3.58
C SER A 202 -11.35 5.99 3.34
N ARG A 203 -12.53 5.53 2.91
CA ARG A 203 -13.71 6.39 2.74
C ARG A 203 -14.18 6.95 4.08
N LYS A 204 -14.27 6.12 5.11
CA LYS A 204 -14.68 6.54 6.47
C LYS A 204 -13.69 7.51 7.10
N LEU A 205 -12.39 7.32 6.86
CA LEU A 205 -11.33 8.23 7.33
C LEU A 205 -11.19 9.50 6.47
N ASN A 206 -11.88 9.57 5.34
CA ASN A 206 -11.72 10.62 4.33
C ASN A 206 -10.25 10.77 3.87
N CYS A 207 -9.58 9.64 3.60
CA CYS A 207 -8.22 9.62 3.07
C CYS A 207 -8.14 8.83 1.76
N ARG A 208 -7.07 9.05 0.98
CA ARG A 208 -6.88 8.30 -0.26
C ARG A 208 -6.46 6.87 0.05
N ILE A 209 -6.88 5.91 -0.77
CA ILE A 209 -6.57 4.50 -0.52
C ILE A 209 -5.06 4.20 -0.40
N HIS A 210 -4.21 4.92 -1.14
CA HIS A 210 -2.76 4.74 -1.07
C HIS A 210 -2.10 5.30 0.20
N GLU A 211 -2.84 6.12 0.95
CA GLU A 211 -2.47 6.66 2.26
C GLU A 211 -3.07 5.81 3.39
N CYS A 212 -4.10 5.01 3.10
CA CYS A 212 -4.82 4.17 4.05
C CYS A 212 -4.07 2.85 4.37
N HIS A 213 -2.87 2.96 4.93
CA HIS A 213 -2.10 1.83 5.43
C HIS A 213 -1.80 2.02 6.92
N ILE A 214 -2.38 1.18 7.78
CA ILE A 214 -2.30 1.30 9.26
C ILE A 214 -0.84 1.41 9.77
N GLY A 215 0.12 0.73 9.14
CA GLY A 215 1.54 0.86 9.48
C GLY A 215 2.13 2.28 9.31
N TYR A 216 1.43 3.20 8.64
CA TYR A 216 1.83 4.59 8.44
C TYR A 216 0.92 5.58 9.18
N PHE A 217 -0.06 5.10 9.97
CA PHE A 217 -0.96 5.97 10.72
C PHE A 217 -0.22 6.67 11.87
N ASN A 218 -0.56 7.92 12.16
CA ASN A 218 -0.19 8.57 13.41
C ASN A 218 -1.25 8.29 14.49
N GLU A 219 -1.06 8.82 15.69
CA GLU A 219 -1.95 8.57 16.84
C GLU A 219 -3.38 9.03 16.56
N SER A 220 -3.55 10.25 16.03
CA SER A 220 -4.86 10.79 15.64
C SER A 220 -5.59 9.90 14.63
N MET A 221 -4.90 9.42 13.60
CA MET A 221 -5.49 8.54 12.59
C MET A 221 -5.81 7.15 13.14
N CYS A 222 -5.01 6.65 14.09
CA CYS A 222 -5.33 5.42 14.82
C CYS A 222 -6.59 5.56 15.66
N ASN A 223 -6.74 6.63 16.44
CA ASN A 223 -7.91 6.85 17.29
C ASN A 223 -9.20 6.92 16.46
N ARG A 224 -9.19 7.75 15.41
CA ARG A 224 -10.32 7.86 14.47
C ARG A 224 -10.65 6.51 13.81
N ALA A 225 -9.64 5.74 13.39
CA ALA A 225 -9.85 4.43 12.79
C ALA A 225 -10.45 3.43 13.79
N SER A 226 -9.98 3.42 15.03
CA SER A 226 -10.52 2.59 16.10
C SER A 226 -11.99 2.90 16.38
N GLU A 227 -12.35 4.18 16.53
CA GLU A 227 -13.74 4.61 16.75
C GLU A 227 -14.66 4.10 15.63
N ILE A 228 -14.30 4.36 14.37
CA ILE A 228 -15.05 3.90 13.20
C ILE A 228 -15.22 2.37 13.22
N LEU A 229 -14.14 1.64 13.45
CA LEU A 229 -14.17 0.18 13.43
C LEU A 229 -15.02 -0.39 14.56
N ILE A 230 -14.90 0.14 15.79
CA ILE A 230 -15.68 -0.29 16.95
C ILE A 230 -17.17 -0.03 16.70
N THR A 231 -17.54 1.17 16.26
CA THR A 231 -18.93 1.51 15.95
C THR A 231 -19.53 0.55 14.94
N GLU A 232 -18.78 0.21 13.90
CA GLU A 232 -19.27 -0.63 12.80
C GLU A 232 -19.29 -2.12 13.19
N ILE A 233 -18.34 -2.59 13.99
CA ILE A 233 -18.34 -3.94 14.57
C ILE A 233 -19.55 -4.13 15.51
N ASN A 234 -19.88 -3.13 16.33
CA ASN A 234 -20.99 -3.21 17.28
C ASN A 234 -22.37 -3.32 16.61
N LYS A 235 -22.52 -2.86 15.36
CA LYS A 235 -23.76 -3.05 14.60
C LYS A 235 -24.07 -4.53 14.34
N PHE A 236 -23.04 -5.37 14.18
CA PHE A 236 -23.24 -6.82 14.00
C PHE A 236 -23.68 -7.51 15.29
N ALA A 237 -23.33 -6.98 16.47
CA ALA A 237 -23.76 -7.53 17.75
C ALA A 237 -25.21 -7.15 18.13
N LYS A 238 -25.70 -6.01 17.64
CA LYS A 238 -27.09 -5.58 17.87
C LYS A 238 -28.11 -6.32 16.98
N ASN A 239 -27.68 -6.85 15.83
CA ASN A 239 -28.54 -7.62 14.92
C ASN A 239 -28.65 -9.11 15.26
N THR A 240 -28.06 -9.58 16.37
CA THR A 240 -28.12 -10.99 16.80
C THR A 240 -29.13 -11.27 17.91
N TYR A 241 -29.91 -10.28 18.36
CA TYR A 241 -31.08 -10.49 19.21
C TYR A 241 -32.35 -10.20 18.40
N PRO A 242 -33.22 -11.20 18.12
CA PRO A 242 -34.60 -10.88 17.75
C PRO A 242 -35.24 -10.09 18.90
N PRO A 243 -36.08 -9.07 18.64
CA PRO A 243 -36.87 -8.46 19.69
C PRO A 243 -37.66 -9.58 20.36
N ASP A 244 -37.52 -9.69 21.68
CA ASP A 244 -38.21 -10.69 22.49
C ASP A 244 -39.68 -10.78 22.06
N SER A 245 -40.06 -11.96 21.58
CA SER A 245 -41.45 -12.35 21.45
C SER A 245 -42.03 -12.46 22.87
N PHE A 246 -42.62 -11.37 23.33
CA PHE A 246 -43.63 -11.35 24.39
C PHE A 246 -45.01 -11.49 23.74
#